data_AF-A0A095A443-F1
#
_entry.id   AF-A0A095A443-F1
#
_cell.length_a   1.000
_cell.length_b   1.000
_cell.length_c   1.000
_cell.angle_alpha   90.00
_cell.angle_beta   90.00
_cell.angle_gamma   90.00
#
_symmetry.space_group_name_H-M   'P 1'
#
loop_
_entity.id
_entity.type
_entity.pdbx_description
1 polymer ?
#
loop_
_entity_poly.entity_id
_entity_poly.type
_entity_poly.pdbx_seq_one_letter_code
_entity_poly.pdbx_strand_id
1 'polypeptide(L)'
;DEQDRPFEEELIRNPHNVKSWLRYISMKAKSPPKVVYMLYERAVKQLPGSYKLWYRYLRLRRVHSRSLCPGSILHEETNNAHERALVTMHKMPRIWIDYLMFLMSQGLITRTRHAFDRALKALPITQHDRIWNLYLRFADRHGHKINETCVRIYRRYVKFAPDDMERFVNFLIQHGNANEAAVVLSEIINDDSFMSREGKSKFQLWNQLCNLLVKNPLKITSLKADPIIRQGIHRYTDQVGVLWNSLADYHIRCENLA
;
A
#
# COMPACT_ATOMS: atom_id res chain seq x y z
N ASP A 1 -39.64 -21.12 -10.09
CA ASP A 1 -40.39 -22.40 -9.95
C ASP A 1 -41.00 -22.97 -11.23
N GLU A 2 -41.29 -22.19 -12.28
CA GLU A 2 -41.39 -22.72 -13.67
C GLU A 2 -40.37 -22.06 -14.62
N GLN A 3 -40.15 -20.76 -14.48
CA GLN A 3 -39.15 -20.00 -15.25
C GLN A 3 -37.70 -20.42 -14.97
N ASP A 4 -37.47 -21.18 -13.89
CA ASP A 4 -36.16 -21.67 -13.48
C ASP A 4 -35.78 -22.99 -14.16
N ARG A 5 -36.77 -23.85 -14.46
CA ARG A 5 -36.53 -25.20 -14.98
C ARG A 5 -35.71 -25.21 -16.27
N PRO A 6 -35.96 -24.34 -17.27
CA PRO A 6 -35.15 -24.35 -18.50
C PRO A 6 -33.67 -24.05 -18.23
N PHE A 7 -33.38 -23.15 -17.28
CA PHE A 7 -32.00 -22.82 -16.93
C PHE A 7 -31.37 -23.92 -16.07
N GLU A 8 -32.11 -24.54 -15.15
CA GLU A 8 -31.59 -25.65 -14.36
C GLU A 8 -31.31 -26.88 -15.23
N GLU A 9 -32.13 -27.17 -16.23
CA GLU A 9 -31.89 -28.21 -17.23
C GLU A 9 -30.67 -27.89 -18.12
N GLU A 10 -30.52 -26.63 -18.57
CA GLU A 10 -29.32 -26.18 -19.29
C GLU A 10 -28.05 -26.33 -18.45
N LEU A 11 -28.13 -26.09 -17.15
CA LEU A 11 -27.01 -26.22 -16.20
C LEU A 11 -26.67 -27.67 -15.88
N ILE A 12 -27.66 -28.56 -15.82
CA ILE A 12 -27.43 -30.01 -15.69
C ILE A 12 -26.75 -30.54 -16.95
N ARG A 13 -27.19 -30.09 -18.13
CA ARG A 13 -26.59 -30.48 -19.42
C ARG A 13 -25.18 -29.94 -19.60
N ASN A 14 -24.93 -28.69 -19.21
CA ASN A 14 -23.63 -28.03 -19.39
C ASN A 14 -23.13 -27.32 -18.11
N PRO A 15 -22.67 -28.06 -17.09
CA PRO A 15 -22.26 -27.48 -15.80
C PRO A 15 -21.06 -26.53 -15.90
N HIS A 16 -20.17 -26.75 -16.88
CA HIS A 16 -18.92 -25.99 -17.02
C HIS A 16 -19.05 -24.73 -17.88
N ASN A 17 -20.21 -24.44 -18.45
CA ASN A 17 -20.38 -23.26 -19.30
C ASN A 17 -20.68 -22.00 -18.48
N VAL A 18 -19.69 -21.09 -18.41
CA VAL A 18 -19.81 -19.80 -17.72
C VAL A 18 -20.97 -18.95 -18.26
N LYS A 19 -21.27 -19.01 -19.56
CA LYS A 19 -22.33 -18.18 -20.18
C LYS A 19 -23.71 -18.56 -19.67
N SER A 20 -23.99 -19.86 -19.54
CA SER A 20 -25.26 -20.38 -19.02
C SER A 20 -25.50 -19.91 -17.58
N TRP A 21 -24.48 -20.01 -16.72
CA TRP A 21 -24.52 -19.47 -15.35
C TRP A 21 -24.80 -17.96 -15.33
N LEU A 22 -24.09 -17.19 -16.16
CA LEU A 22 -24.27 -15.73 -16.22
C LEU A 22 -25.67 -15.33 -16.69
N ARG A 23 -26.25 -16.05 -17.65
CA ARG A 23 -27.62 -15.82 -18.13
C ARG A 23 -28.62 -16.09 -17.02
N TYR A 24 -28.47 -17.21 -16.32
CA TYR A 24 -29.35 -17.55 -15.20
C TYR A 24 -29.28 -16.52 -14.06
N ILE A 25 -28.07 -16.09 -13.71
CA ILE A 25 -27.85 -15.01 -12.74
C ILE A 25 -28.46 -13.69 -13.19
N SER A 26 -28.36 -13.34 -14.47
CA SER A 26 -28.92 -12.10 -15.00
C SER A 26 -30.45 -12.04 -14.91
N MET A 27 -31.11 -13.19 -15.10
CA MET A 27 -32.56 -13.30 -14.92
C MET A 27 -32.95 -13.12 -13.44
N LYS A 28 -32.20 -13.74 -12.53
CA LYS A 28 -32.40 -13.61 -11.08
C LYS A 28 -31.86 -12.32 -10.46
N ALA A 29 -31.37 -11.37 -11.25
CA ALA A 29 -30.77 -10.14 -10.74
C ALA A 29 -31.74 -9.28 -9.91
N LYS A 30 -33.05 -9.39 -10.14
CA LYS A 30 -34.10 -8.68 -9.40
C LYS A 30 -34.59 -9.42 -8.14
N SER A 31 -34.17 -10.67 -7.96
CA SER A 31 -34.56 -11.50 -6.82
C SER A 31 -33.82 -11.07 -5.54
N PRO A 32 -34.30 -11.48 -4.34
CA PRO A 32 -33.63 -11.14 -3.08
C PRO A 32 -32.15 -11.55 -3.10
N PRO A 33 -31.23 -10.72 -2.53
CA PRO A 33 -29.78 -10.94 -2.57
C PRO A 33 -29.32 -12.34 -2.14
N LYS A 34 -30.00 -12.94 -1.17
CA LYS A 34 -29.70 -14.29 -0.66
C LYS A 34 -29.79 -15.36 -1.76
N VAL A 35 -30.81 -15.31 -2.62
CA VAL A 35 -31.01 -16.27 -3.71
C VAL A 35 -29.90 -16.11 -4.75
N VAL A 36 -29.53 -14.87 -5.06
CA VAL A 36 -28.43 -14.57 -5.98
C VAL A 36 -27.10 -15.09 -5.43
N TYR A 37 -26.83 -14.95 -4.13
CA TYR A 37 -25.64 -15.51 -3.49
C TYR A 37 -25.59 -17.03 -3.55
N MET A 38 -26.69 -17.73 -3.24
CA MET A 38 -26.75 -19.18 -3.36
C MET A 38 -26.44 -19.65 -4.77
N LEU A 39 -26.91 -18.91 -5.78
CA LEU A 39 -26.64 -19.24 -7.17
C LEU A 39 -25.16 -19.05 -7.54
N TYR A 40 -24.54 -17.95 -7.09
CA TYR A 40 -23.10 -17.77 -7.27
C TYR A 40 -22.28 -18.82 -6.53
N GLU A 41 -22.68 -19.22 -5.31
CA GLU A 41 -22.02 -20.30 -4.57
C GLU A 41 -22.08 -21.64 -5.31
N ARG A 42 -23.23 -21.97 -5.91
CA ARG A 42 -23.36 -23.15 -6.79
C ARG A 42 -22.43 -23.03 -8.00
N ALA A 43 -22.43 -21.89 -8.68
CA ALA A 43 -21.62 -21.66 -9.87
C ALA A 43 -20.11 -21.75 -9.58
N VAL A 44 -19.67 -21.16 -8.47
CA VAL A 44 -18.26 -21.15 -8.04
C VAL A 44 -17.77 -22.55 -7.65
N LYS A 45 -18.62 -23.37 -7.02
CA LYS A 45 -18.28 -24.76 -6.70
C LYS A 45 -18.01 -25.58 -7.97
N GLN A 46 -18.79 -25.36 -9.02
CA GLN A 46 -18.62 -26.05 -10.31
C GLN A 46 -17.46 -25.48 -11.14
N LEU A 47 -17.23 -24.17 -11.04
CA LEU A 47 -16.22 -23.44 -11.83
C LEU A 47 -15.32 -22.56 -10.94
N PRO A 48 -14.42 -23.18 -10.15
CA PRO A 48 -13.57 -22.45 -9.20
C PRO A 48 -12.56 -21.51 -9.87
N GLY A 49 -12.19 -21.76 -11.13
CA GLY A 49 -11.23 -20.96 -11.89
C GLY A 49 -11.82 -19.81 -12.70
N SER A 50 -13.15 -19.63 -12.73
CA SER A 50 -13.76 -18.61 -13.57
C SER A 50 -13.64 -17.21 -12.96
N TYR A 51 -12.68 -16.43 -13.47
CA TYR A 51 -12.47 -15.04 -13.05
C TYR A 51 -13.74 -14.18 -13.17
N LYS A 52 -14.51 -14.34 -14.25
CA LYS A 52 -15.70 -13.51 -14.50
C LYS A 52 -16.79 -13.73 -13.46
N LEU A 53 -17.00 -14.98 -13.04
CA LEU A 53 -18.00 -15.33 -12.02
C LEU A 53 -17.59 -14.76 -10.67
N TRP A 54 -16.35 -15.02 -10.25
CA TRP A 54 -15.82 -14.50 -9.00
C TRP A 54 -15.79 -12.98 -8.94
N TYR A 55 -15.33 -12.31 -9.98
CA TYR A 55 -15.28 -10.84 -10.01
C TYR A 55 -16.67 -10.22 -9.85
N ARG A 56 -17.69 -10.73 -10.56
CA ARG A 56 -19.07 -10.27 -10.41
C ARG A 56 -19.63 -10.58 -9.02
N TYR A 57 -19.37 -11.77 -8.51
CA TYR A 57 -19.84 -12.20 -7.20
C TYR A 57 -19.27 -11.33 -6.07
N LEU A 58 -17.95 -11.16 -6.04
CA LEU A 58 -17.27 -10.36 -5.02
C LEU A 58 -17.67 -8.88 -5.12
N ARG A 59 -17.84 -8.35 -6.35
CA ARG A 59 -18.35 -6.99 -6.56
C ARG A 59 -19.73 -6.81 -5.95
N LEU A 60 -20.66 -7.74 -6.19
CA LEU A 60 -22.01 -7.68 -5.63
C LEU A 60 -21.98 -7.69 -4.09
N ARG A 61 -21.21 -8.61 -3.49
CA ARG A 61 -21.04 -8.66 -2.03
C ARG A 61 -20.47 -7.36 -1.46
N ARG A 62 -19.46 -6.76 -2.09
CA ARG A 62 -18.90 -5.48 -1.65
C ARG A 62 -19.92 -4.33 -1.71
N VAL A 63 -20.74 -4.27 -2.76
CA VAL A 63 -21.79 -3.25 -2.87
C VAL A 63 -22.79 -3.37 -1.72
N HIS A 64 -23.26 -4.58 -1.43
CA HIS A 64 -24.20 -4.81 -0.31
C HIS A 64 -23.54 -4.62 1.06
N SER A 65 -22.24 -4.91 1.18
CA SER A 65 -21.49 -4.71 2.40
C SER A 65 -21.18 -3.23 2.68
N ARG A 66 -21.22 -2.35 1.66
CA ARG A 66 -20.92 -0.92 1.81
C ARG A 66 -22.03 -0.16 2.55
N SER A 67 -23.27 -0.64 2.50
CA SER A 67 -24.41 -0.02 3.18
C SER A 67 -24.52 -0.40 4.66
N LEU A 68 -23.61 -1.22 5.18
CA LEU A 68 -23.67 -1.77 6.53
C LEU A 68 -22.50 -1.28 7.38
N CYS A 69 -22.68 -1.30 8.70
CA CYS A 69 -21.63 -0.91 9.65
C CYS A 69 -20.40 -1.83 9.54
N PRO A 70 -19.18 -1.27 9.58
CA PRO A 70 -17.94 -2.04 9.63
C PRO A 70 -17.97 -3.04 10.79
N GLY A 71 -17.79 -4.33 10.49
CA GLY A 71 -17.82 -5.42 11.48
C GLY A 71 -19.12 -6.24 11.50
N SER A 72 -20.10 -5.93 10.65
CA SER A 72 -21.26 -6.80 10.46
C SER A 72 -20.86 -8.18 9.92
N ILE A 73 -21.72 -9.20 10.13
CA ILE A 73 -21.53 -10.58 9.63
C ILE A 73 -21.26 -10.61 8.11
N LEU A 74 -21.86 -9.69 7.35
CA LEU A 74 -21.65 -9.56 5.91
C LEU A 74 -20.23 -9.07 5.55
N HIS A 75 -19.63 -8.24 6.41
CA HIS A 75 -18.19 -8.11 6.67
C HIS A 75 -17.40 -9.40 6.44
N GLU A 76 -17.63 -10.28 7.38
CA GLU A 76 -16.86 -11.49 7.54
C GLU A 76 -17.13 -12.49 6.41
N GLU A 77 -18.39 -12.67 6.02
CA GLU A 77 -18.73 -13.51 4.87
C GLU A 77 -18.08 -13.04 3.57
N THR A 78 -18.04 -11.71 3.35
CA THR A 78 -17.40 -11.14 2.16
C THR A 78 -15.90 -11.32 2.21
N ASN A 79 -15.28 -11.18 3.39
CA ASN A 79 -13.88 -11.49 3.59
C ASN A 79 -13.58 -12.97 3.31
N ASN A 80 -14.40 -13.89 3.82
CA ASN A 80 -14.27 -15.34 3.59
C ASN A 80 -14.48 -15.70 2.11
N ALA A 81 -15.38 -15.01 1.41
CA ALA A 81 -15.54 -15.17 -0.04
C ALA A 81 -14.29 -14.74 -0.82
N HIS A 82 -13.63 -13.63 -0.43
CA HIS A 82 -12.36 -13.23 -1.04
C HIS A 82 -11.24 -14.23 -0.74
N GLU A 83 -11.11 -14.72 0.49
CA GLU A 83 -10.09 -15.73 0.84
C GLU A 83 -10.26 -17.01 0.00
N ARG A 84 -11.52 -17.49 -0.19
CA ARG A 84 -11.78 -18.63 -1.08
C ARG A 84 -11.44 -18.34 -2.54
N ALA A 85 -11.74 -17.14 -3.03
CA ALA A 85 -11.40 -16.73 -4.40
C ALA A 85 -9.87 -16.71 -4.61
N LEU A 86 -9.12 -16.32 -3.58
CA LEU A 86 -7.67 -16.25 -3.63
C LEU A 86 -7.01 -17.62 -3.66
N VAL A 87 -7.62 -18.68 -3.11
CA VAL A 87 -7.10 -20.05 -3.22
C VAL A 87 -6.91 -20.44 -4.70
N THR A 88 -7.89 -20.13 -5.54
CA THR A 88 -7.89 -20.55 -6.95
C THR A 88 -7.28 -19.50 -7.88
N MET A 89 -7.41 -18.20 -7.57
CA MET A 89 -6.97 -17.10 -8.44
C MET A 89 -5.95 -16.16 -7.79
N HIS A 90 -5.04 -16.70 -6.97
CA HIS A 90 -3.98 -15.92 -6.31
C HIS A 90 -3.10 -15.12 -7.29
N LYS A 91 -2.98 -15.53 -8.57
CA LYS A 91 -2.17 -14.85 -9.58
C LYS A 91 -2.82 -13.59 -10.19
N MET A 92 -4.06 -13.27 -9.83
CA MET A 92 -4.82 -12.20 -10.47
C MET A 92 -4.81 -10.90 -9.62
N PRO A 93 -4.12 -9.82 -10.05
CA PRO A 93 -3.96 -8.60 -9.25
C PRO A 93 -5.28 -7.93 -8.88
N ARG A 94 -6.27 -7.98 -9.78
CA ARG A 94 -7.49 -7.20 -9.59
C ARG A 94 -8.27 -7.67 -8.37
N ILE A 95 -8.30 -8.97 -8.12
CA ILE A 95 -8.96 -9.56 -6.94
C ILE A 95 -8.22 -9.13 -5.67
N TRP A 96 -6.88 -9.13 -5.68
CA TRP A 96 -6.08 -8.64 -4.58
C TRP A 96 -6.32 -7.16 -4.30
N ILE A 97 -6.28 -6.29 -5.31
CA ILE A 97 -6.51 -4.84 -5.15
C ILE A 97 -7.89 -4.60 -4.54
N ASP A 98 -8.93 -5.23 -5.09
CA ASP A 98 -10.29 -5.09 -4.57
C ASP A 98 -10.40 -5.59 -3.12
N TYR A 99 -9.73 -6.69 -2.78
CA TYR A 99 -9.71 -7.24 -1.42
C TYR A 99 -8.99 -6.31 -0.44
N LEU A 100 -7.82 -5.83 -0.82
CA LEU A 100 -7.01 -4.91 0.01
C LEU A 100 -7.76 -3.60 0.25
N MET A 101 -8.37 -3.01 -0.78
CA MET A 101 -9.21 -1.82 -0.63
C MET A 101 -10.40 -2.06 0.30
N PHE A 102 -11.02 -3.25 0.22
CA PHE A 102 -12.11 -3.62 1.10
C PHE A 102 -11.65 -3.76 2.56
N LEU A 103 -10.55 -4.46 2.82
CA LEU A 103 -10.00 -4.56 4.17
C LEU A 103 -9.58 -3.21 4.75
N MET A 104 -9.03 -2.31 3.93
CA MET A 104 -8.69 -0.95 4.34
C MET A 104 -9.93 -0.16 4.78
N SER A 105 -11.07 -0.37 4.13
CA SER A 105 -12.34 0.26 4.52
C SER A 105 -12.88 -0.24 5.88
N GLN A 106 -12.48 -1.43 6.31
CA GLN A 106 -12.89 -2.02 7.59
C GLN A 106 -12.03 -1.53 8.78
N GLY A 107 -10.85 -0.96 8.51
CA GLY A 107 -9.93 -0.49 9.56
C GLY A 107 -9.16 -1.60 10.29
N LEU A 108 -9.16 -2.85 9.78
CA LEU A 108 -8.46 -3.98 10.40
C LEU A 108 -6.96 -3.98 10.07
N ILE A 109 -6.17 -3.21 10.82
CA ILE A 109 -4.74 -2.92 10.53
C ILE A 109 -3.85 -4.18 10.43
N THR A 110 -4.00 -5.13 11.34
CA THR A 110 -3.17 -6.35 11.35
C THR A 110 -3.52 -7.24 10.16
N ARG A 111 -4.82 -7.45 9.92
CA ARG A 111 -5.32 -8.27 8.82
C ARG A 111 -4.97 -7.67 7.46
N THR A 112 -5.11 -6.35 7.28
CA THR A 112 -4.70 -5.67 6.04
C THR A 112 -3.21 -5.87 5.78
N ARG A 113 -2.35 -5.69 6.79
CA ARG A 113 -0.91 -5.88 6.67
C ARG A 113 -0.56 -7.30 6.20
N HIS A 114 -1.11 -8.31 6.86
CA HIS A 114 -0.90 -9.70 6.45
C HIS A 114 -1.44 -10.01 5.05
N ALA A 115 -2.53 -9.37 4.64
CA ALA A 115 -3.05 -9.49 3.28
C ALA A 115 -2.13 -8.84 2.24
N PHE A 116 -1.55 -7.67 2.52
CA PHE A 116 -0.55 -7.03 1.65
C PHE A 116 0.70 -7.91 1.49
N ASP A 117 1.20 -8.47 2.59
CA ASP A 117 2.35 -9.37 2.56
C ASP A 117 2.09 -10.63 1.73
N ARG A 118 0.88 -11.21 1.84
CA ARG A 118 0.47 -12.35 0.99
C ARG A 118 0.33 -11.96 -0.47
N ALA A 119 -0.24 -10.79 -0.77
CA ALA A 119 -0.40 -10.30 -2.13
C ALA A 119 0.96 -10.15 -2.83
N LEU A 120 1.95 -9.56 -2.14
CA LEU A 120 3.32 -9.41 -2.66
C LEU A 120 4.05 -10.74 -2.85
N LYS A 121 3.73 -11.77 -2.05
CA LYS A 121 4.28 -13.13 -2.25
C LYS A 121 3.62 -13.86 -3.42
N ALA A 122 2.33 -13.67 -3.63
CA ALA A 122 1.55 -14.41 -4.61
C ALA A 122 1.68 -13.86 -6.04
N LEU A 123 1.95 -12.56 -6.19
CA LEU A 123 1.94 -11.89 -7.48
C LEU A 123 3.35 -11.70 -8.07
N PRO A 124 3.48 -11.73 -9.41
CA PRO A 124 4.73 -11.39 -10.10
C PRO A 124 5.20 -9.96 -9.81
N ILE A 125 6.52 -9.76 -9.87
CA ILE A 125 7.18 -8.49 -9.56
C ILE A 125 6.69 -7.31 -10.42
N THR A 126 6.32 -7.57 -11.67
CA THR A 126 5.78 -6.57 -12.61
C THR A 126 4.47 -5.93 -12.16
N GLN A 127 3.79 -6.52 -11.18
CA GLN A 127 2.50 -6.06 -10.67
C GLN A 127 2.62 -5.47 -9.26
N HIS A 128 3.81 -5.51 -8.66
CA HIS A 128 4.06 -5.02 -7.31
C HIS A 128 3.84 -3.51 -7.20
N ASP A 129 4.12 -2.73 -8.24
CA ASP A 129 3.92 -1.27 -8.25
C ASP A 129 2.50 -0.87 -7.83
N ARG A 130 1.48 -1.58 -8.34
CA ARG A 130 0.07 -1.27 -8.04
C ARG A 130 -0.27 -1.56 -6.59
N ILE A 131 0.33 -2.62 -6.02
CA ILE A 131 0.10 -3.02 -4.63
C ILE A 131 0.85 -2.09 -3.69
N TRP A 132 2.11 -1.77 -4.00
CA TRP A 132 2.92 -0.84 -3.23
C TRP A 132 2.27 0.53 -3.15
N ASN A 133 1.76 1.07 -4.26
CA ASN A 133 1.03 2.33 -4.25
C ASN A 133 -0.16 2.32 -3.27
N LEU A 134 -0.89 1.21 -3.17
CA LEU A 134 -1.98 1.05 -2.22
C LEU A 134 -1.47 0.87 -0.79
N TYR A 135 -0.35 0.14 -0.61
CA TYR A 135 0.24 -0.14 0.69
C TYR A 135 0.87 1.11 1.31
N LEU A 136 1.50 1.96 0.51
CA LEU A 136 2.01 3.26 0.94
C LEU A 136 0.86 4.18 1.36
N ARG A 137 -0.23 4.24 0.59
CA ARG A 137 -1.46 4.96 1.00
C ARG A 137 -2.10 4.41 2.28
N PHE A 138 -1.86 3.15 2.61
CA PHE A 138 -2.27 2.56 3.89
C PHE A 138 -1.34 3.02 5.01
N ALA A 139 -0.02 2.98 4.80
CA ALA A 139 0.97 3.49 5.75
C ALA A 139 0.76 4.98 6.05
N ASP A 140 0.53 5.81 5.03
CA ASP A 140 0.29 7.25 5.17
C ASP A 140 -0.95 7.55 6.03
N ARG A 141 -2.01 6.73 5.91
CA ARG A 141 -3.25 6.88 6.71
C ARG A 141 -3.10 6.43 8.16
N HIS A 142 -2.30 5.42 8.43
CA HIS A 142 -2.13 4.84 9.77
C HIS A 142 -0.84 5.29 10.47
N GLY A 143 -0.04 6.16 9.84
CA GLY A 143 1.25 6.61 10.32
C GLY A 143 1.21 7.37 11.65
N HIS A 144 0.03 7.78 12.14
CA HIS A 144 -0.07 8.43 13.45
C HIS A 144 0.05 7.47 14.65
N LYS A 145 -0.26 6.17 14.51
CA LYS A 145 -0.41 5.28 15.69
C LYS A 145 0.46 4.04 15.77
N ILE A 146 1.31 3.72 14.79
CA ILE A 146 2.28 2.61 14.89
C ILE A 146 3.50 2.92 14.00
N ASN A 147 4.47 3.65 14.55
CA ASN A 147 5.59 4.19 13.78
C ASN A 147 6.52 3.09 13.24
N GLU A 148 6.85 2.07 14.05
CA GLU A 148 7.81 1.05 13.65
C GLU A 148 7.31 0.19 12.49
N THR A 149 6.02 -0.18 12.47
CA THR A 149 5.48 -1.02 11.40
C THR A 149 5.44 -0.29 10.06
N CYS A 150 5.10 1.00 10.06
CA CYS A 150 5.06 1.79 8.82
C CYS A 150 6.48 2.01 8.28
N VAL A 151 7.44 2.31 9.15
CA VAL A 151 8.86 2.40 8.79
C VAL A 151 9.35 1.09 8.15
N ARG A 152 9.03 -0.07 8.73
CA ARG A 152 9.43 -1.37 8.16
C ARG A 152 8.85 -1.62 6.77
N ILE A 153 7.61 -1.16 6.52
CA ILE A 153 6.97 -1.26 5.21
C ILE A 153 7.74 -0.42 4.19
N TYR A 154 8.04 0.83 4.54
CA TYR A 154 8.80 1.72 3.70
C TYR A 154 10.23 1.24 3.44
N ARG A 155 10.95 0.71 4.45
CA ARG A 155 12.27 0.09 4.26
C ARG A 155 12.25 -1.05 3.25
N ARG A 156 11.17 -1.84 3.23
CA ARG A 156 11.00 -2.90 2.24
C ARG A 156 10.69 -2.32 0.85
N TYR A 157 9.94 -1.23 0.78
CA TYR A 157 9.65 -0.54 -0.47
C TYR A 157 10.91 0.05 -1.12
N VAL A 158 11.78 0.71 -0.35
CA VAL A 158 13.04 1.29 -0.85
C VAL A 158 13.95 0.23 -1.47
N LYS A 159 13.98 -0.99 -0.91
CA LYS A 159 14.71 -2.13 -1.52
C LYS A 159 14.16 -2.56 -2.88
N PHE A 160 12.87 -2.32 -3.13
CA PHE A 160 12.21 -2.66 -4.40
C PHE A 160 12.37 -1.54 -5.43
N ALA A 161 12.16 -0.29 -5.02
CA ALA A 161 12.29 0.90 -5.86
C ALA A 161 13.20 1.91 -5.15
N PRO A 162 14.52 1.85 -5.39
CA PRO A 162 15.46 2.81 -4.79
C PRO A 162 15.18 4.24 -5.26
N ASP A 163 14.65 4.42 -6.46
CA ASP A 163 14.35 5.74 -7.06
C ASP A 163 13.32 6.58 -6.27
N ASP A 164 12.45 5.93 -5.48
CA ASP A 164 11.40 6.61 -4.71
C ASP A 164 11.80 6.86 -3.24
N MET A 165 13.09 6.86 -2.93
CA MET A 165 13.58 7.03 -1.55
C MET A 165 13.16 8.36 -0.92
N GLU A 166 12.95 9.41 -1.73
CA GLU A 166 12.49 10.72 -1.26
C GLU A 166 11.12 10.66 -0.60
N ARG A 167 10.23 9.81 -1.10
CA ARG A 167 8.90 9.62 -0.48
C ARG A 167 9.03 9.06 0.93
N PHE A 168 9.99 8.15 1.14
CA PHE A 168 10.27 7.61 2.47
C PHE A 168 10.83 8.69 3.40
N VAL A 169 11.75 9.52 2.92
CA VAL A 169 12.29 10.65 3.70
C VAL A 169 11.16 11.61 4.10
N ASN A 170 10.29 12.01 3.17
CA ASN A 170 9.16 12.89 3.45
C ASN A 170 8.21 12.29 4.49
N PHE A 171 7.93 10.99 4.41
CA PHE A 171 7.15 10.27 5.40
C PHE A 171 7.80 10.32 6.79
N LEU A 172 9.11 10.05 6.89
CA LEU A 172 9.83 10.09 8.17
C LEU A 172 9.83 11.49 8.81
N ILE A 173 9.98 12.54 7.99
CA ILE A 173 9.92 13.93 8.45
C ILE A 173 8.53 14.26 8.99
N GLN A 174 7.46 13.88 8.28
CA GLN A 174 6.07 14.12 8.71
C GLN A 174 5.75 13.42 10.04
N HIS A 175 6.30 12.23 10.26
CA HIS A 175 6.08 11.46 11.48
C HIS A 175 7.09 11.76 12.60
N GLY A 176 7.99 12.74 12.41
CA GLY A 176 8.90 13.23 13.44
C GLY A 176 10.10 12.33 13.75
N ASN A 177 10.36 11.29 12.95
CA ASN A 177 11.53 10.41 13.11
C ASN A 177 12.72 10.99 12.33
N ALA A 178 13.25 12.11 12.85
CA ALA A 178 14.31 12.89 12.19
C ALA A 178 15.65 12.12 12.09
N ASN A 179 15.93 11.22 13.03
CA ASN A 179 17.20 10.48 13.08
C ASN A 179 17.32 9.54 11.89
N GLU A 180 16.26 8.75 11.68
CA GLU A 180 16.22 7.79 10.59
C GLU A 180 16.16 8.51 9.24
N ALA A 181 15.43 9.63 9.16
CA ALA A 181 15.41 10.47 7.96
C ALA A 181 16.82 10.96 7.59
N ALA A 182 17.60 11.39 8.58
CA ALA A 182 18.97 11.88 8.35
C ALA A 182 19.92 10.77 7.89
N VAL A 183 19.81 9.56 8.46
CA VAL A 183 20.61 8.40 8.02
C VAL A 183 20.28 8.04 6.56
N VAL A 184 19.00 7.89 6.24
CA VAL A 184 18.57 7.57 4.88
C VAL A 184 18.99 8.65 3.87
N LEU A 185 18.86 9.93 4.22
CA LEU A 185 19.35 11.03 3.39
C LEU A 185 20.86 10.98 3.18
N SER A 186 21.64 10.62 4.20
CA SER A 186 23.10 10.47 4.07
C SER A 186 23.48 9.32 3.14
N GLU A 187 22.74 8.22 3.17
CA GLU A 187 22.92 7.10 2.24
C GLU A 187 22.64 7.54 0.79
N ILE A 188 21.52 8.25 0.56
CA ILE A 188 21.15 8.79 -0.77
C ILE A 188 22.24 9.72 -1.33
N ILE A 189 22.80 10.57 -0.48
CA ILE A 189 23.79 11.57 -0.87
C ILE A 189 25.14 10.93 -1.24
N ASN A 190 25.48 9.81 -0.58
CA ASN A 190 26.71 9.08 -0.85
C ASN A 190 26.58 8.19 -2.10
N ASP A 191 25.37 7.78 -2.49
CA ASP A 191 25.13 7.03 -3.72
C ASP A 191 25.19 7.94 -4.96
N ASP A 192 26.30 7.87 -5.69
CA ASP A 192 26.51 8.72 -6.86
C ASP A 192 25.59 8.40 -8.05
N SER A 193 25.01 7.19 -8.09
CA SER A 193 24.06 6.74 -9.13
C SER A 193 22.61 7.14 -8.88
N PHE A 194 22.28 7.74 -7.73
CA PHE A 194 20.90 8.09 -7.40
C PHE A 194 20.39 9.23 -8.28
N MET A 195 19.30 8.95 -9.01
CA MET A 195 18.54 9.97 -9.73
C MET A 195 17.17 10.15 -9.08
N SER A 196 16.92 11.38 -8.62
CA SER A 196 15.63 11.77 -8.03
C SER A 196 14.50 11.62 -9.05
N ARG A 197 13.43 10.92 -8.68
CA ARG A 197 12.19 10.90 -9.47
C ARG A 197 11.44 12.24 -9.46
N GLU A 198 11.61 13.03 -8.40
CA GLU A 198 11.05 14.39 -8.29
C GLU A 198 11.92 15.43 -9.02
N GLY A 199 13.05 15.03 -9.60
CA GLY A 199 13.97 15.93 -10.31
C GLY A 199 14.75 16.86 -9.38
N LYS A 200 14.80 16.58 -8.08
CA LYS A 200 15.59 17.37 -7.13
C LYS A 200 17.07 17.22 -7.40
N SER A 201 17.80 18.33 -7.30
CA SER A 201 19.25 18.28 -7.39
C SER A 201 19.83 17.64 -6.11
N LYS A 202 20.98 16.97 -6.24
CA LYS A 202 21.71 16.43 -5.07
C LYS A 202 21.96 17.48 -4.00
N PHE A 203 22.18 18.73 -4.43
CA PHE A 203 22.33 19.86 -3.53
C PHE A 203 21.03 20.22 -2.77
N GLN A 204 19.86 20.11 -3.39
CA GLN A 204 18.59 20.32 -2.68
C GLN A 204 18.34 19.27 -1.60
N LEU A 205 18.69 18.00 -1.87
CA LEU A 205 18.65 16.93 -0.87
C LEU A 205 19.66 17.18 0.25
N TRP A 206 20.84 17.69 -0.08
CA TRP A 206 21.85 18.10 0.88
C TRP A 206 21.35 19.22 1.80
N ASN A 207 20.74 20.27 1.24
CA ASN A 207 20.13 21.34 2.03
C ASN A 207 18.98 20.84 2.90
N GLN A 208 18.18 19.89 2.41
CA GLN A 208 17.13 19.26 3.20
C GLN A 208 17.73 18.52 4.40
N LEU A 209 18.85 17.80 4.22
CA LEU A 209 19.58 17.15 5.30
C LEU A 209 20.13 18.17 6.31
N CYS A 210 20.82 19.22 5.85
CA CYS A 210 21.33 20.29 6.72
C CYS A 210 20.20 20.92 7.55
N ASN A 211 19.07 21.27 6.91
CA ASN A 211 17.91 21.84 7.60
C ASN A 211 17.32 20.90 8.66
N LEU A 212 17.33 19.58 8.44
CA LEU A 212 16.86 18.61 9.42
C LEU A 212 17.81 18.51 10.62
N LEU A 213 19.12 18.51 10.37
CA LEU A 213 20.16 18.50 11.41
C LEU A 213 20.08 19.75 12.29
N VAL A 214 19.94 20.92 11.68
CA VAL A 214 19.81 22.21 12.38
C VAL A 214 18.52 22.27 13.21
N LYS A 215 17.39 21.77 12.68
CA LYS A 215 16.10 21.84 13.37
C LYS A 215 15.97 20.86 14.54
N ASN A 216 16.69 19.74 14.53
CA ASN A 216 16.60 18.72 15.58
C ASN A 216 17.98 18.27 16.13
N PRO A 217 18.76 19.16 16.77
CA PRO A 217 20.10 18.81 17.26
C PRO A 217 20.10 17.69 18.31
N LEU A 218 19.14 17.70 19.24
CA LEU A 218 19.07 16.72 20.35
C LEU A 218 18.49 15.35 19.95
N LYS A 219 17.65 15.32 18.91
CA LYS A 219 17.06 14.04 18.49
C LYS A 219 18.13 13.22 17.76
N ILE A 220 18.91 13.85 16.90
CA ILE A 220 19.82 13.19 15.97
C ILE A 220 21.14 12.87 16.67
N THR A 221 21.19 11.69 17.30
CA THR A 221 22.40 11.17 17.96
C THR A 221 23.30 10.35 17.02
N SER A 222 22.75 9.84 15.92
CA SER A 222 23.43 8.92 15.01
C SER A 222 24.43 9.59 14.07
N LEU A 223 24.27 10.88 13.78
CA LEU A 223 25.08 11.61 12.83
C LEU A 223 25.60 12.90 13.46
N LYS A 224 26.91 13.15 13.32
CA LYS A 224 27.52 14.42 13.72
C LYS A 224 27.23 15.45 12.64
N ALA A 225 26.55 16.54 12.99
CA ALA A 225 26.17 17.57 12.02
C ALA A 225 27.38 18.35 11.48
N ASP A 226 28.38 18.65 12.32
CA ASP A 226 29.56 19.46 11.97
C ASP A 226 30.36 18.90 10.77
N PRO A 227 30.80 17.63 10.80
CA PRO A 227 31.58 17.05 9.70
C PRO A 227 30.79 17.00 8.40
N ILE A 228 29.48 16.73 8.49
CA ILE A 228 28.59 16.67 7.33
C ILE A 228 28.50 18.06 6.71
N ILE A 229 28.12 19.10 7.46
CA ILE A 229 27.96 20.45 6.89
C ILE A 229 29.28 20.96 6.26
N ARG A 230 30.43 20.67 6.91
CA ARG A 230 31.76 21.00 6.36
C ARG A 230 32.08 20.25 5.06
N GLN A 231 31.74 18.96 4.96
CA GLN A 231 31.88 18.21 3.72
C GLN A 231 31.04 18.82 2.59
N GLY A 232 29.84 19.31 2.91
CA GLY A 232 28.98 20.03 1.96
C GLY A 232 29.61 21.30 1.42
N ILE A 233 30.26 22.07 2.30
CA ILE A 233 30.97 23.32 1.95
C ILE A 233 32.11 23.02 0.96
N HIS A 234 32.83 21.92 1.15
CA HIS A 234 33.91 21.51 0.23
C HIS A 234 33.40 20.97 -1.11
N ARG A 235 32.24 20.29 -1.13
CA ARG A 235 31.68 19.68 -2.36
C ARG A 235 30.92 20.69 -3.23
N TYR A 236 30.29 21.70 -2.64
CA TYR A 236 29.44 22.66 -3.34
C TYR A 236 29.94 24.09 -3.14
N THR A 237 30.91 24.50 -3.96
CA THR A 237 31.54 25.82 -3.92
C THR A 237 30.60 26.98 -4.25
N ASP A 238 29.51 26.72 -4.97
CA ASP A 238 28.64 27.76 -5.51
C ASP A 238 27.62 28.29 -4.49
N GLN A 239 27.40 27.59 -3.37
CA GLN A 239 26.37 27.93 -2.37
C GLN A 239 26.88 27.88 -0.93
N VAL A 240 28.17 28.14 -0.74
CA VAL A 240 28.89 28.05 0.53
C VAL A 240 28.26 28.93 1.63
N GLY A 241 27.73 30.10 1.28
CA GLY A 241 27.09 31.02 2.25
C GLY A 241 25.88 30.40 2.96
N VAL A 242 25.04 29.64 2.25
CA VAL A 242 23.85 28.99 2.85
C VAL A 242 24.29 27.92 3.85
N LEU A 243 25.36 27.18 3.52
CA LEU A 243 25.88 26.12 4.37
C LEU A 243 26.56 26.66 5.63
N TRP A 244 27.34 27.76 5.53
CA TRP A 244 27.89 28.42 6.72
C TRP A 244 26.81 28.99 7.64
N ASN A 245 25.73 29.56 7.08
CA ASN A 245 24.60 30.01 7.89
C ASN A 245 23.94 28.83 8.61
N SER A 246 23.78 27.69 7.94
CA SER A 246 23.24 26.49 8.58
C SER A 246 24.14 25.95 9.70
N LEU A 247 25.47 26.05 9.55
CA LEU A 247 26.43 25.66 10.59
C LEU A 247 26.34 26.59 11.80
N ALA A 248 26.29 27.91 11.56
CA ALA A 248 26.12 28.90 12.61
C ALA A 248 24.81 28.69 13.38
N ASP A 249 23.69 28.48 12.67
CA ASP A 249 22.39 28.18 13.28
C ASP A 249 22.41 26.89 14.10
N TYR A 250 23.16 25.87 13.67
CA TYR A 250 23.34 24.64 14.44
C TYR A 250 24.03 24.90 15.78
N HIS A 251 25.14 25.65 15.79
CA HIS A 251 25.85 25.99 17.02
C HIS A 251 25.01 26.85 17.96
N ILE A 252 24.34 27.88 17.44
CA ILE A 252 23.44 28.74 18.24
C ILE A 252 22.34 27.92 18.90
N ARG A 253 21.75 26.95 18.18
CA ARG A 253 20.72 26.07 18.74
C ARG A 253 21.27 25.09 19.76
N CYS A 254 22.47 24.55 19.53
CA CYS A 254 23.13 23.67 20.50
C CYS A 254 23.48 24.42 21.78
N GLU A 255 24.00 25.64 21.69
CA GLU A 255 24.30 26.51 22.84
C GLU A 255 23.04 26.88 23.63
N ASN A 256 21.93 27.16 22.94
CA ASN A 256 20.64 27.42 23.60
C ASN A 256 19.98 26.17 24.23
N LEU A 257 20.47 24.96 23.91
CA LEU A 257 19.92 23.68 24.39
C LEU A 257 20.83 23.00 25.44
N ALA A 258 22.03 23.53 25.67
CA ALA A 258 22.98 23.10 26.70
C ALA A 258 22.76 23.86 28.01
#